data_AF-A0A0E0FCD6-F1
#
_entry.id   AF-A0A0E0FCD6-F1
#
_cell.length_a   1.000
_cell.length_b   1.000
_cell.length_c   1.000
_cell.angle_alpha   90.00
_cell.angle_beta   90.00
_cell.angle_gamma   90.00
#
_symmetry.space_group_name_H-M   'P 1'
#
loop_
_entity.id
_entity.type
_entity.pdbx_description
1 polymer ?
#
loop_
_entity_poly.entity_id
_entity_poly.type
_entity_poly.pdbx_seq_one_letter_code
_entity_poly.pdbx_strand_id
1 'polypeptide(L)'
;MSIELILWLFSFASIMVLIGLTAYQASSPHLTSSHYTGRSAKAVWPTLICLSDLEFDYINPYDSSSRINSVVLIEYTLQGALCASFLLTLHWFPFLVMAPVAYYHGKLYMDRKHLVDVTEIFRQLNWEKKYRMIKLAFYFRCNEVKLVVCIIEQQANTASLREEFSTSLWLSEKEDSTP
;
A
#
# COMPACT_ATOMS: atom_id res chain seq x y z
N MET A 1 8.05 -16.75 15.30
CA MET A 1 8.84 -16.33 14.12
C MET A 1 8.15 -16.62 12.78
N SER A 2 7.64 -17.83 12.50
CA SER A 2 7.16 -18.17 11.14
C SER A 2 5.90 -17.43 10.68
N ILE A 3 4.89 -17.24 11.55
CA ILE A 3 3.62 -16.57 11.18
C ILE A 3 3.84 -15.06 10.95
N GLU A 4 4.65 -14.42 11.79
CA GLU A 4 5.04 -13.00 11.62
C GLU A 4 5.71 -12.75 10.27
N LEU A 5 6.59 -13.67 9.84
CA LEU A 5 7.28 -13.57 8.56
C LEU A 5 6.32 -13.74 7.37
N ILE A 6 5.33 -14.63 7.48
CA ILE A 6 4.28 -14.81 6.46
C ILE A 6 3.40 -13.55 6.35
N LEU A 7 2.97 -12.99 7.49
CA LEU A 7 2.19 -11.75 7.53
C LEU A 7 2.99 -10.56 6.99
N TRP A 8 4.31 -10.55 7.19
CA TRP A 8 5.20 -9.56 6.62
C TRP A 8 5.31 -9.66 5.10
N LEU A 9 5.52 -10.87 4.56
CA LEU A 9 5.55 -11.10 3.11
C LEU A 9 4.21 -10.73 2.46
N PHE A 10 3.10 -11.04 3.11
CA PHE A 10 1.77 -10.65 2.65
C PHE A 10 1.58 -9.11 2.64
N SER A 11 2.02 -8.42 3.69
CA SER A 11 1.99 -6.95 3.77
C SER A 11 2.86 -6.31 2.68
N PHE A 12 4.07 -6.83 2.47
CA PHE A 12 4.99 -6.33 1.44
C PHE A 12 4.42 -6.55 0.03
N ALA A 13 3.91 -7.75 -0.25
CA ALA A 13 3.26 -8.06 -1.53
C ALA A 13 2.04 -7.15 -1.77
N SER A 14 1.21 -6.92 -0.75
CA SER A 14 0.07 -6.01 -0.85
C SER A 14 0.49 -4.56 -1.13
N ILE A 15 1.56 -4.06 -0.51
CA ILE A 15 2.09 -2.71 -0.76
C ILE A 15 2.66 -2.62 -2.18
N MET A 16 3.41 -3.63 -2.63
CA MET A 16 3.93 -3.68 -4.01
C MET A 16 2.81 -3.68 -5.05
N VAL A 17 1.73 -4.43 -4.80
CA VAL A 17 0.53 -4.43 -5.66
C VAL A 17 -0.14 -3.05 -5.65
N LEU A 18 -0.29 -2.41 -4.50
CA LEU A 18 -0.86 -1.06 -4.41
C LEU A 18 0.02 -0.01 -5.13
N ILE A 19 1.34 -0.09 -5.00
CA ILE A 19 2.28 0.77 -5.73
C ILE A 19 2.16 0.52 -7.23
N GLY A 20 2.10 -0.74 -7.67
CA GLY A 20 1.92 -1.11 -9.07
C GLY A 20 0.59 -0.60 -9.65
N LEU A 21 -0.51 -0.73 -8.91
CA LEU A 21 -1.81 -0.19 -9.29
C LEU A 21 -1.81 1.33 -9.33
N THR A 22 -1.16 1.98 -8.37
CA THR A 22 -1.05 3.45 -8.33
C THR A 22 -0.18 3.97 -9.47
N ALA A 23 0.94 3.30 -9.77
CA ALA A 23 1.80 3.59 -10.91
C ALA A 23 1.06 3.35 -12.23
N TYR A 24 0.27 2.28 -12.34
CA TYR A 24 -0.57 2.01 -13.50
C TYR A 24 -1.65 3.10 -13.72
N GLN A 25 -2.28 3.57 -12.64
CA GLN A 25 -3.21 4.70 -12.68
C GLN A 25 -2.51 6.03 -13.00
N ALA A 26 -1.23 6.20 -12.64
CA ALA A 26 -0.43 7.39 -12.94
C ALA A 26 0.14 7.38 -14.37
N SER A 27 0.42 6.20 -14.93
CA SER A 27 0.84 6.00 -16.32
C SER A 27 -0.33 5.98 -17.31
N SER A 28 -1.57 5.89 -16.83
CA SER A 28 -2.73 6.18 -17.66
C SER A 28 -2.66 7.66 -18.06
N PRO A 29 -2.58 7.98 -19.37
CA PRO A 29 -2.38 9.34 -19.85
C PRO A 29 -3.69 10.12 -19.76
N HIS A 30 -4.12 10.46 -18.56
CA HIS A 30 -5.17 11.45 -18.34
C HIS A 30 -4.57 12.63 -17.58
N LEU A 31 -4.06 13.58 -18.39
CA LEU A 31 -3.70 14.95 -18.04
C LEU A 31 -2.52 15.11 -17.08
N THR A 32 -1.31 14.88 -17.60
CA THR A 32 -0.19 15.77 -17.24
C THR A 32 0.33 16.38 -18.52
N SER A 33 -0.15 17.59 -18.81
CA SER A 33 0.56 18.53 -19.66
C SER A 33 1.99 18.63 -19.13
N SER A 34 2.92 18.00 -19.83
CA SER A 34 4.34 18.18 -19.60
C SER A 34 4.93 18.67 -20.91
N HIS A 35 5.34 19.93 -20.87
CA HIS A 35 6.43 20.48 -21.64
C HIS A 35 7.52 19.41 -21.86
N TYR A 36 7.53 18.79 -23.05
CA TYR A 36 8.70 18.06 -23.53
C TYR A 36 9.23 18.70 -24.81
N THR A 37 10.28 19.45 -24.58
CA THR A 37 11.32 19.84 -25.51
C THR A 37 11.85 18.63 -26.25
N GLY A 38 12.09 18.71 -27.57
CA GLY A 38 12.95 17.73 -28.25
C GLY A 38 12.61 17.39 -29.71
N ARG A 39 12.64 18.41 -30.57
CA ARG A 39 13.16 18.41 -31.95
C ARG A 39 13.46 17.03 -32.63
N SER A 40 12.47 16.18 -32.96
CA SER A 40 12.51 15.26 -34.14
C SER A 40 11.22 14.45 -34.45
N ALA A 41 10.01 14.94 -34.18
CA ALA A 41 8.80 14.14 -34.48
C ALA A 41 7.62 14.92 -35.09
N LYS A 42 7.91 16.03 -35.78
CA LYS A 42 6.88 16.97 -36.26
C LYS A 42 5.83 16.41 -37.25
N ALA A 43 6.05 15.24 -37.85
CA ALA A 43 5.07 14.59 -38.73
C ALA A 43 4.34 13.39 -38.10
N VAL A 44 4.88 12.82 -37.03
CA VAL A 44 4.27 11.68 -36.31
C VAL A 44 3.36 12.18 -35.19
N TRP A 45 3.73 13.29 -34.53
CA TRP A 45 2.92 13.89 -33.47
C TRP A 45 1.48 14.22 -33.89
N PRO A 46 1.20 14.87 -35.05
CA PRO A 46 -0.17 15.26 -35.38
C PRO A 46 -1.10 14.06 -35.55
N THR A 47 -0.60 12.99 -36.17
CA THR A 47 -1.35 11.73 -36.37
C THR A 47 -1.57 11.02 -35.04
N LEU A 48 -0.56 10.97 -34.15
CA LEU A 48 -0.71 10.37 -32.83
C LEU A 48 -1.64 11.16 -31.91
N ILE A 49 -1.58 12.51 -31.94
CA ILE A 49 -2.53 13.36 -31.22
C ILE A 49 -3.94 13.12 -31.75
N CYS A 50 -4.16 13.15 -33.07
CA CYS A 50 -5.47 12.94 -33.66
C CYS A 50 -6.03 11.54 -33.37
N LEU A 51 -5.18 10.52 -33.41
CA LEU A 51 -5.56 9.15 -33.05
C LEU A 51 -5.90 9.04 -31.55
N SER A 52 -5.11 9.68 -30.68
CA SER A 52 -5.34 9.70 -29.24
C SER A 52 -6.59 10.51 -28.87
N ASP A 53 -6.88 11.60 -29.58
CA ASP A 53 -8.11 12.38 -29.41
C ASP A 53 -9.32 11.58 -29.89
N LEU A 54 -9.22 10.86 -31.02
CA LEU A 54 -10.28 9.95 -31.50
C LEU A 54 -10.52 8.77 -30.55
N GLU A 55 -9.46 8.17 -30.00
CA GLU A 55 -9.56 7.10 -29.00
C GLU A 55 -10.17 7.61 -27.69
N PHE A 56 -9.83 8.84 -27.28
CA PHE A 56 -10.40 9.50 -26.11
C PHE A 56 -11.89 9.83 -26.33
N ASP A 57 -12.27 10.33 -27.50
CA ASP A 57 -13.65 10.60 -27.88
C ASP A 57 -14.48 9.32 -28.02
N TYR A 58 -13.84 8.18 -28.34
CA TYR A 58 -14.49 6.88 -28.45
C TYR A 58 -14.65 6.17 -27.09
N ILE A 59 -13.85 6.53 -26.09
CA ILE A 59 -13.98 6.00 -24.73
C ILE A 59 -15.25 6.55 -24.09
N ASN A 60 -16.25 5.68 -23.98
CA ASN A 60 -17.50 6.01 -23.33
C ASN A 60 -17.23 6.36 -21.84
N PRO A 61 -17.65 7.54 -21.34
CA PRO A 61 -17.52 7.89 -19.92
C PRO A 61 -18.17 6.86 -18.98
N TYR A 62 -19.17 6.10 -19.46
CA TYR A 62 -19.76 4.99 -18.73
C TYR A 62 -18.78 3.80 -18.56
N ASP A 63 -17.99 3.45 -19.57
CA ASP A 63 -17.00 2.37 -19.43
C ASP A 63 -15.80 2.79 -18.59
N SER A 64 -15.36 4.04 -18.72
CA SER A 64 -14.28 4.60 -17.89
C SER A 64 -14.67 4.66 -16.41
N SER A 65 -15.88 5.09 -16.10
CA SER A 65 -16.37 5.14 -14.71
C SER A 65 -16.55 3.74 -14.10
N SER A 66 -17.04 2.76 -14.86
CA SER A 66 -17.17 1.37 -14.42
C SER A 66 -15.81 0.74 -14.07
N ARG A 67 -14.79 0.95 -14.92
CA ARG A 67 -13.41 0.48 -14.65
C ARG A 67 -12.80 1.14 -13.42
N ILE A 68 -12.99 2.44 -13.26
CA ILE A 68 -12.51 3.18 -12.08
C ILE A 68 -13.17 2.64 -10.80
N ASN A 69 -14.50 2.42 -10.82
CA ASN A 69 -15.22 1.86 -9.67
C ASN A 69 -14.71 0.47 -9.28
N SER A 70 -14.44 -0.39 -10.27
CA SER A 70 -13.91 -1.74 -10.05
C SER A 70 -12.53 -1.72 -9.37
N VAL A 71 -11.65 -0.80 -9.80
CA VAL A 71 -10.32 -0.64 -9.21
C VAL A 71 -10.40 -0.06 -7.79
N VAL A 72 -11.31 0.90 -7.55
CA VAL A 72 -11.53 1.49 -6.22
C VAL A 72 -12.03 0.44 -5.22
N LEU A 73 -12.92 -0.48 -5.63
CA LEU A 73 -13.38 -1.57 -4.78
C LEU A 73 -12.25 -2.53 -4.37
N ILE A 74 -11.38 -2.88 -5.32
CA ILE A 74 -10.20 -3.71 -5.05
C ILE A 74 -9.28 -2.99 -4.06
N GLU A 75 -9.09 -1.67 -4.20
CA GLU A 75 -8.28 -0.88 -3.29
C GLU A 75 -8.84 -0.82 -1.86
N TYR A 76 -10.15 -0.63 -1.69
CA TYR A 76 -10.79 -0.68 -0.37
C TYR A 76 -10.68 -2.05 0.29
N THR A 77 -10.78 -3.12 -0.51
CA THR A 77 -10.63 -4.49 -0.03
C THR A 77 -9.20 -4.74 0.45
N LEU A 78 -8.19 -4.28 -0.31
CA LEU A 78 -6.79 -4.37 0.09
C LEU A 78 -6.49 -3.54 1.34
N GLN A 79 -7.04 -2.34 1.46
CA GLN A 79 -6.88 -1.51 2.66
C GLN A 79 -7.53 -2.17 3.90
N GLY A 80 -8.70 -2.79 3.73
CA GLY A 80 -9.36 -3.56 4.80
C GLY A 80 -8.53 -4.79 5.22
N ALA A 81 -7.98 -5.52 4.27
CA ALA A 81 -7.10 -6.66 4.53
C ALA A 81 -5.81 -6.25 5.27
N LEU A 82 -5.20 -5.12 4.90
CA LEU A 82 -4.05 -4.55 5.62
C LEU A 82 -4.41 -4.09 7.04
N CYS A 83 -5.60 -3.53 7.24
CA CYS A 83 -6.07 -3.16 8.58
C CYS A 83 -6.29 -4.39 9.46
N ALA A 84 -6.91 -5.44 8.90
CA ALA A 84 -7.11 -6.70 9.59
C ALA A 84 -5.79 -7.39 9.95
N SER A 85 -4.78 -7.35 9.08
CA SER A 85 -3.47 -7.93 9.39
C SER A 85 -2.76 -7.21 10.54
N PHE A 86 -2.87 -5.87 10.62
CA PHE A 86 -2.35 -5.12 11.78
C PHE A 86 -3.08 -5.43 13.09
N LEU A 87 -4.40 -5.68 13.02
CA LEU A 87 -5.20 -6.11 14.18
C LEU A 87 -4.75 -7.49 14.67
N LEU A 88 -4.51 -8.44 13.75
CA LEU A 88 -4.00 -9.77 14.07
C LEU A 88 -2.60 -9.74 14.68
N THR A 89 -1.75 -8.79 14.27
CA THR A 89 -0.43 -8.61 14.90
C THR A 89 -0.48 -7.80 16.21
N LEU A 90 -1.65 -7.31 16.66
CA LEU A 90 -1.81 -6.54 17.90
C LEU A 90 -0.89 -5.30 18.03
N HIS A 91 -0.59 -4.65 16.89
CA HIS A 91 0.20 -3.40 16.88
C HIS A 91 -0.72 -2.18 16.96
N TRP A 92 -0.91 -1.67 18.17
CA TRP A 92 -1.91 -0.64 18.50
C TRP A 92 -1.72 0.69 17.78
N PHE A 93 -0.48 1.15 17.61
CA PHE A 93 -0.19 2.48 17.05
C PHE A 93 -0.60 2.61 15.56
N PRO A 94 -0.14 1.75 14.63
CA PRO A 94 -0.58 1.82 13.24
C PRO A 94 -2.06 1.48 13.07
N PHE A 95 -2.62 0.61 13.92
CA PHE A 95 -4.05 0.30 13.91
C PHE A 95 -4.91 1.52 14.25
N LEU A 96 -4.53 2.32 15.26
CA LEU A 96 -5.32 3.48 15.69
C LEU A 96 -5.41 4.55 14.60
N VAL A 97 -4.34 4.75 13.82
CA VAL A 97 -4.33 5.66 12.67
C VAL A 97 -5.15 5.12 11.49
N MET A 98 -5.14 3.80 11.31
CA MET A 98 -5.86 3.09 10.23
C MET A 98 -7.36 2.93 10.48
N ALA A 99 -7.75 2.74 11.73
CA ALA A 99 -9.11 2.45 12.15
C ALA A 99 -10.15 3.50 11.70
N PRO A 100 -9.95 4.83 11.87
CA PRO A 100 -10.94 5.81 11.45
C PRO A 100 -11.12 5.85 9.92
N VAL A 101 -10.04 5.64 9.16
CA VAL A 101 -10.09 5.61 7.70
C VAL A 101 -10.80 4.35 7.21
N ALA A 102 -10.47 3.19 7.78
CA ALA A 102 -11.13 1.92 7.44
C ALA A 102 -12.61 1.92 7.82
N TYR A 103 -12.96 2.50 8.97
CA TYR A 103 -14.35 2.66 9.42
C TYR A 103 -15.16 3.54 8.47
N TYR A 104 -14.58 4.65 8.02
CA TYR A 104 -15.24 5.53 7.05
C TYR A 104 -15.53 4.82 5.72
N HIS A 105 -14.56 4.08 5.19
CA HIS A 105 -14.74 3.27 3.97
C HIS A 105 -15.75 2.13 4.17
N GLY A 106 -15.74 1.45 5.33
CA GLY A 106 -16.70 0.40 5.65
C GLY A 106 -18.13 0.93 5.77
N LYS A 107 -18.31 2.11 6.38
CA LYS A 107 -19.62 2.79 6.44
C LYS A 107 -20.11 3.17 5.04
N LEU A 108 -19.22 3.67 4.19
CA LEU A 108 -19.54 4.03 2.80
C LEU A 108 -19.95 2.80 1.96
N TYR A 109 -19.31 1.65 2.23
CA TYR A 109 -19.67 0.37 1.61
C TYR A 109 -21.06 -0.12 2.07
N MET A 110 -21.34 -0.05 3.37
CA MET A 110 -22.63 -0.42 3.95
C MET A 110 -23.79 0.45 3.44
N ASP A 111 -23.54 1.75 3.27
CA ASP A 111 -24.53 2.71 2.77
C ASP A 111 -24.81 2.54 1.26
N ARG A 112 -24.18 1.58 0.56
CA ARG A 112 -24.32 1.30 -0.89
C ARG A 112 -24.10 2.52 -1.78
N LYS A 113 -23.55 3.62 -1.27
CA LYS A 113 -23.19 4.84 -2.01
C LYS A 113 -21.90 4.69 -2.84
N HIS A 114 -21.45 3.45 -3.07
CA HIS A 114 -20.33 3.10 -3.95
C HIS A 114 -20.55 3.50 -5.42
N LEU A 115 -21.80 3.68 -5.85
CA LEU A 115 -22.14 4.31 -7.13
C LEU A 115 -21.97 5.82 -6.98
N VAL A 116 -20.73 6.27 -6.98
CA VAL A 116 -20.45 7.70 -7.05
C VAL A 116 -20.85 8.18 -8.45
N ASP A 117 -21.54 9.31 -8.51
CA ASP A 117 -22.06 9.85 -9.76
C ASP A 117 -20.90 10.30 -10.67
N VAL A 118 -21.01 10.00 -11.97
CA VAL A 118 -19.91 10.10 -12.94
C VAL A 118 -19.35 11.53 -13.00
N THR A 119 -20.22 12.52 -12.86
CA THR A 119 -19.90 13.96 -12.88
C THR A 119 -19.19 14.46 -11.63
N GLU A 120 -19.43 13.86 -10.46
CA GLU A 120 -18.77 14.22 -9.20
C GLU A 120 -17.42 13.51 -9.05
N ILE A 121 -17.31 12.26 -9.54
CA ILE A 121 -16.07 11.47 -9.57
C ILE A 121 -14.97 12.20 -10.30
N PHE A 122 -15.19 12.68 -11.54
CA PHE A 122 -14.09 13.24 -12.33
C PHE A 122 -13.46 14.47 -11.66
N ARG A 123 -14.27 15.26 -10.95
CA ARG A 123 -13.81 16.43 -10.19
C ARG A 123 -13.04 16.04 -8.93
N GLN A 124 -13.51 15.02 -8.19
CA GLN A 124 -12.86 14.55 -6.96
C GLN A 124 -11.67 13.61 -7.23
N LEU A 125 -11.61 12.96 -8.39
CA LEU A 125 -10.63 11.91 -8.70
C LEU A 125 -9.18 12.40 -8.63
N ASN A 126 -8.90 13.62 -9.08
CA ASN A 126 -7.55 14.17 -9.03
C ASN A 126 -7.09 14.47 -7.59
N TRP A 127 -8.02 14.92 -6.74
CA TRP A 127 -7.75 15.15 -5.33
C TRP A 127 -7.58 13.82 -4.56
N GLU A 128 -8.49 12.88 -4.81
CA GLU A 128 -8.44 11.52 -4.26
C GLU A 128 -7.17 10.78 -4.69
N LYS A 129 -6.75 10.88 -5.96
CA LYS A 129 -5.47 10.33 -6.45
C LYS A 129 -4.28 10.88 -5.66
N LYS A 130 -4.24 12.19 -5.42
CA LYS A 130 -3.15 12.83 -4.65
C LYS A 130 -3.17 12.39 -3.19
N TYR A 131 -4.36 12.29 -2.59
CA TYR A 131 -4.53 11.79 -1.23
C TYR A 131 -4.11 10.31 -1.12
N ARG A 132 -4.45 9.47 -2.10
CA ARG A 132 -4.02 8.07 -2.19
C ARG A 132 -2.50 7.92 -2.26
N MET A 133 -1.82 8.72 -3.09
CA MET A 133 -0.36 8.73 -3.17
C MET A 133 0.29 9.07 -1.82
N ILE A 134 -0.24 10.07 -1.10
CA ILE A 134 0.25 10.45 0.22
C ILE A 134 0.00 9.33 1.24
N LYS A 135 -1.19 8.73 1.22
CA LYS A 135 -1.57 7.61 2.10
C LYS A 135 -0.68 6.38 1.88
N LEU A 136 -0.36 6.05 0.62
CA LEU A 136 0.52 4.93 0.27
C LEU A 136 1.96 5.17 0.73
N ALA A 137 2.48 6.39 0.54
CA ALA A 137 3.80 6.77 1.04
C ALA A 137 3.87 6.65 2.58
N PHE A 138 2.79 7.01 3.28
CA PHE A 138 2.68 6.82 4.72
C PHE A 138 2.68 5.34 5.12
N TYR A 139 1.92 4.47 4.41
CA TYR A 139 1.93 3.02 4.67
C TYR A 139 3.29 2.39 4.46
N PHE A 140 3.99 2.76 3.37
CA PHE A 140 5.35 2.31 3.12
C PHE A 140 6.27 2.71 4.28
N ARG A 141 6.21 3.98 4.72
CA ARG A 141 7.01 4.47 5.85
C ARG A 141 6.68 3.76 7.17
N CYS A 142 5.41 3.49 7.47
CA CYS A 142 5.01 2.76 8.66
C CYS A 142 5.48 1.30 8.65
N ASN A 143 5.48 0.64 7.50
CA ASN A 143 5.93 -0.75 7.37
C ASN A 143 7.44 -0.88 7.63
N GLU A 144 8.23 0.11 7.19
CA GLU A 144 9.66 0.20 7.49
C GLU A 144 9.94 0.38 9.00
N VAL A 145 9.14 1.19 9.70
CA VAL A 145 9.28 1.37 11.16
C VAL A 145 8.97 0.06 11.90
N LYS A 146 7.92 -0.68 11.48
CA LYS A 146 7.60 -2.00 12.04
C LYS A 146 8.75 -2.99 11.84
N LEU A 147 9.39 -2.99 10.67
CA LEU A 147 10.56 -3.82 10.38
C LEU A 147 11.69 -3.54 11.38
N VAL A 148 12.02 -2.26 11.61
CA VAL A 148 13.09 -1.86 12.52
C VAL A 148 12.78 -2.26 13.96
N VAL A 149 11.56 -2.03 14.44
CA VAL A 149 11.12 -2.44 15.79
C VAL A 149 11.20 -3.96 15.96
N CYS A 150 10.71 -4.71 14.98
CA CYS A 150 10.77 -6.18 15.00
C CYS A 150 12.21 -6.71 15.00
N ILE A 151 13.12 -6.07 14.26
CA ILE A 151 14.54 -6.44 14.27
C ILE A 151 15.13 -6.16 15.66
N ILE A 152 14.87 -5.00 16.27
CA ILE A 152 15.36 -4.67 17.61
C ILE A 152 14.86 -5.67 18.64
N GLU A 153 13.57 -6.00 18.63
CA GLU A 153 12.96 -6.95 19.56
C GLU A 153 13.52 -8.36 19.37
N GLN A 154 13.76 -8.76 18.11
CA GLN A 154 14.42 -10.02 17.81
C GLN A 154 15.88 -10.04 18.32
N GLN A 155 16.63 -8.95 18.14
CA GLN A 155 18.00 -8.85 18.66
C GLN A 155 18.03 -8.91 20.19
N ALA A 156 17.09 -8.23 20.87
CA ALA A 156 16.97 -8.26 22.33
C ALA A 156 16.66 -9.67 22.87
N ASN A 157 15.73 -10.38 22.24
CA ASN A 157 15.40 -11.75 22.62
C ASN A 157 16.60 -12.70 22.41
N THR A 158 17.33 -12.52 21.30
CA THR A 158 18.53 -13.31 21.01
C THR A 158 19.68 -13.03 21.99
N ALA A 159 19.80 -11.77 22.46
CA ALA A 159 20.77 -11.40 23.48
C ALA A 159 20.45 -12.02 24.85
N SER A 160 19.18 -12.01 25.26
CA SER A 160 18.76 -12.61 26.53
C SER A 160 19.01 -14.13 26.58
N LEU A 161 18.70 -14.85 25.49
CA LEU A 161 18.97 -16.29 25.37
C LEU A 161 20.47 -16.60 25.39
N ARG A 162 21.31 -15.70 24.85
CA ARG A 162 22.77 -15.85 24.90
C ARG A 162 23.30 -15.74 26.32
N GLU A 163 22.77 -14.84 27.14
CA GLU A 163 23.18 -14.71 28.54
C GLU A 163 22.72 -15.90 29.38
N GLU A 164 21.50 -16.39 29.18
CA GLU A 164 20.96 -17.56 29.86
C GLU A 164 21.74 -18.84 29.51
N PHE A 165 22.11 -19.00 28.25
CA PHE A 165 22.98 -20.08 27.80
C PHE A 165 24.41 -19.96 28.37
N SER A 166 24.97 -18.74 28.42
CA SER A 166 26.30 -18.55 29.02
C SER A 166 26.31 -18.85 30.52
N THR A 167 25.26 -18.47 31.24
CA THR A 167 25.15 -18.70 32.69
C THR A 167 25.00 -20.19 33.03
N SER A 168 24.22 -20.93 32.24
CA SER A 168 24.06 -22.38 32.40
C SER A 168 25.35 -23.15 32.11
N LEU A 169 26.12 -22.72 31.12
CA LEU A 169 27.41 -23.34 30.78
C LEU A 169 28.45 -23.11 31.90
N TRP A 170 28.49 -21.89 32.46
CA TRP A 170 29.31 -21.57 33.64
C TRP A 170 28.95 -22.41 34.87
N LEU A 171 27.66 -22.65 35.12
CA LEU A 171 27.22 -23.49 36.24
C LEU A 171 27.60 -24.97 36.05
N SER A 172 27.45 -25.49 34.83
CA SER A 172 27.84 -26.86 34.48
C SER A 172 29.35 -27.10 34.65
N GLU A 173 30.19 -26.14 34.25
CA GLU A 173 31.65 -26.25 34.42
C GLU A 173 32.04 -26.19 35.91
N LYS A 174 31.27 -25.47 36.72
CA LYS A 174 31.52 -25.38 38.16
C LYS A 174 31.20 -26.70 38.88
N GLU A 175 30.14 -27.41 38.50
CA GLU A 175 29.78 -28.72 39.07
C GLU A 175 30.83 -29.81 38.75
N ASP A 176 31.43 -29.79 37.57
CA ASP A 176 32.47 -30.77 37.18
C ASP A 176 33.83 -30.50 37.87
N SER A 177 34.02 -29.28 38.38
CA SER A 177 35.25 -28.84 39.06
C SER A 177 35.27 -29.09 40.58
N THR A 178 34.15 -29.52 41.18
CA THR A 178 34.09 -29.88 42.61
C THR A 178 34.48 -31.35 42.81
N PRO A 179 35.55 -31.65 43.58
CA PRO A 179 36.07 -33.01 43.81
C PRO A 179 35.21 -33.85 44.76
#